data_AF-A0AAV6YBT1-F1
#
_entry.id   AF-A0AAV6YBT1-F1
#
_cell.length_a   1.000
_cell.length_b   1.000
_cell.length_c   1.000
_cell.angle_alpha   90.00
_cell.angle_beta   90.00
_cell.angle_gamma   90.00
#
_symmetry.space_group_name_H-M   'P 1'
#
loop_
_entity.id
_entity.type
_entity.pdbx_description
1 polymer ?
#
loop_
_entity_poly.entity_id
_entity_poly.type
_entity_poly.pdbx_seq_one_letter_code
_entity_poly.pdbx_strand_id
1 'polypeptide(L)'
;LIFISRGGLKMLLCLLVGRYFPWLVGLTREDVRRLFPYFEKSVYAILRETGYLHIQATKPDTVGAALNDSPAGLAAYILEKFSTWTDPEFRKLEDGGLQRKFSMDDLLTNVMIYWVTGSIASSMRFYKENLTRESQTSPAAK
;
A
#
# COMPACT_ATOMS: atom_id res chain seq x y z
N LEU A 1 -3.11 12.10 7.28
CA LEU A 1 -2.84 12.20 8.73
C LEU A 1 -3.40 10.93 9.36
N ILE A 2 -2.52 10.01 9.76
CA ILE A 2 -2.93 8.71 10.31
C ILE A 2 -3.62 8.97 11.65
N PHE A 3 -4.90 8.62 11.78
CA PHE A 3 -5.64 8.70 13.03
C PHE A 3 -5.01 7.74 14.05
N ILE A 4 -4.23 8.28 14.98
CA ILE A 4 -3.64 7.51 16.06
C ILE A 4 -4.73 7.28 17.12
N SER A 5 -5.37 6.11 17.07
CA SER A 5 -6.20 5.60 18.16
C SER A 5 -5.42 5.63 19.49
N ARG A 6 -6.11 5.75 20.64
CA ARG A 6 -5.50 5.66 21.98
C ARG A 6 -4.57 4.45 22.14
N GLY A 7 -4.89 3.32 21.49
CA GLY A 7 -4.03 2.13 21.44
C GLY A 7 -2.81 2.29 20.52
N GLY A 8 -2.98 2.98 19.38
CA GLY A 8 -1.90 3.29 18.45
C GLY A 8 -0.85 4.24 19.04
N LEU A 9 -1.26 5.20 19.87
CA LEU A 9 -0.32 6.12 20.53
C LEU A 9 0.53 5.39 21.56
N LYS A 10 -0.09 4.51 22.34
CA LYS A 10 0.61 3.64 23.29
C LYS A 10 1.60 2.74 22.54
N MET A 11 1.20 2.12 21.44
CA MET A 11 2.09 1.29 20.63
C MET A 11 3.27 2.09 20.04
N LEU A 12 3.02 3.29 19.51
CA LEU A 12 4.07 4.14 18.97
C LEU A 12 5.06 4.59 20.05
N LEU A 13 4.56 4.99 21.22
CA LEU A 13 5.40 5.33 22.38
C LEU A 13 6.17 4.11 22.90
N CYS A 14 5.53 2.94 22.97
CA CYS A 14 6.17 1.67 23.32
C CYS A 14 7.30 1.31 22.34
N LEU A 15 7.14 1.58 21.04
CA LEU A 15 8.17 1.35 20.03
C LEU A 15 9.32 2.37 20.14
N LEU A 16 9.04 3.65 20.33
CA LEU A 16 10.08 4.67 20.45
C LEU A 16 10.89 4.52 21.76
N VAL A 17 10.20 4.26 22.88
CA VAL A 17 10.82 4.12 24.21
C VAL A 17 11.40 2.73 24.39
N GLY A 18 10.74 1.67 23.93
CA GLY A 18 11.16 0.27 24.13
C GLY A 18 12.49 -0.08 23.48
N ARG A 19 12.92 0.67 22.45
CA ARG A 19 14.26 0.52 21.84
C ARG A 19 15.38 0.93 22.79
N TYR A 20 15.16 2.00 23.57
CA TYR A 20 16.18 2.59 24.46
C TYR A 20 16.00 2.14 25.91
N PHE A 21 14.75 1.97 26.36
CA PHE A 21 14.37 1.60 27.72
C PHE A 21 13.32 0.47 27.72
N PRO A 22 13.73 -0.79 27.42
CA PRO A 22 12.83 -1.94 27.34
C PRO A 22 12.01 -2.19 28.62
N TRP A 23 12.62 -1.97 29.78
CA TRP A 23 12.03 -2.26 31.09
C TRP A 23 10.79 -1.40 31.40
N LEU A 24 10.75 -0.16 30.91
CA LEU A 24 9.63 0.79 31.08
C LEU A 24 8.35 0.31 30.38
N VAL A 25 8.50 -0.57 29.39
CA VAL A 25 7.43 -1.04 28.50
C VAL A 25 7.07 -2.50 28.77
N GLY A 26 7.73 -3.15 29.74
CA GLY A 26 7.58 -4.58 29.99
C GLY A 26 8.18 -5.47 28.90
N LEU A 27 9.10 -4.95 28.08
CA LEU A 27 9.81 -5.71 27.05
C LEU A 27 11.10 -6.29 27.62
N THR A 28 11.34 -7.57 27.38
CA THR A 28 12.62 -8.22 27.70
C THR A 28 13.67 -7.77 26.68
N ARG A 29 14.96 -7.79 27.05
CA ARG A 29 16.05 -7.46 26.10
C ARG A 29 16.02 -8.34 24.85
N GLU A 30 15.59 -9.59 24.98
CA GLU A 30 15.45 -10.53 23.86
C GLU A 30 14.27 -10.16 22.93
N ASP A 31 13.16 -9.65 23.49
CA ASP A 31 12.03 -9.18 22.70
C ASP A 31 12.44 -7.98 21.84
N VAL A 32 13.20 -7.05 22.41
CA VAL A 32 13.71 -5.88 21.67
C VAL A 32 14.61 -6.32 20.51
N ARG A 33 15.47 -7.32 20.74
CA ARG A 33 16.38 -7.84 19.72
C ARG A 33 15.64 -8.46 18.52
N ARG A 34 14.51 -9.13 18.75
CA ARG A 34 13.77 -9.85 17.70
C ARG A 34 12.69 -9.00 17.04
N LEU A 35 12.00 -8.18 17.83
CA LEU A 35 10.80 -7.48 17.41
C LEU A 35 11.11 -6.21 16.62
N PHE A 36 12.15 -5.45 17.02
CA PHE A 36 12.50 -4.19 16.35
C PHE A 36 12.98 -4.34 14.90
N PRO A 37 13.88 -5.27 14.55
CA PRO A 37 14.30 -5.45 13.15
C PRO A 37 13.14 -5.83 12.23
N TYR A 38 12.21 -6.65 12.73
CA TYR A 38 11.00 -7.03 12.01
C TYR A 38 10.05 -5.84 11.83
N PHE A 39 9.82 -5.07 12.90
CA PHE A 39 8.97 -3.88 12.85
C PHE A 39 9.53 -2.83 11.91
N GLU A 40 10.82 -2.55 12.01
CA GLU A 40 11.50 -1.59 11.15
C GLU A 40 11.34 -1.99 9.68
N LYS A 41 11.68 -3.24 9.34
CA LYS A 41 11.50 -3.77 7.98
C LYS A 41 10.03 -3.69 7.52
N SER A 42 9.08 -3.98 8.40
CA SER A 42 7.65 -3.98 8.08
C SER A 42 7.12 -2.57 7.85
N VAL A 43 7.46 -1.61 8.71
CA VAL A 43 7.06 -0.20 8.55
C VAL A 43 7.67 0.39 7.29
N TYR A 44 8.96 0.15 7.03
CA TYR A 44 9.59 0.58 5.79
C TYR A 44 8.93 -0.04 4.56
N ALA A 45 8.58 -1.33 4.61
CA ALA A 45 7.88 -2.00 3.51
C ALA A 45 6.49 -1.38 3.27
N ILE A 46 5.71 -1.14 4.33
CA ILE A 46 4.40 -0.50 4.23
C ILE A 46 4.54 0.89 3.60
N LEU A 47 5.45 1.72 4.11
CA LEU A 47 5.64 3.08 3.57
C LEU A 47 6.10 3.06 2.11
N ARG A 48 6.98 2.13 1.74
CA ARG A 48 7.48 1.98 0.38
C ARG A 48 6.38 1.55 -0.60
N GLU A 49 5.50 0.63 -0.19
CA GLU A 49 4.55 -0.03 -1.09
C GLU A 49 3.15 0.62 -1.11
N THR A 50 2.84 1.52 -0.16
CA THR A 50 1.51 2.15 -0.05
C THR A 50 1.36 3.48 -0.80
N GLY A 51 2.35 3.89 -1.60
CA GLY A 51 2.27 5.14 -2.38
C GLY A 51 1.06 5.18 -3.34
N TYR A 52 0.82 4.07 -4.06
CA TYR A 52 -0.33 3.93 -4.98
C TYR A 52 -1.66 4.10 -4.22
N LEU A 53 -1.76 3.51 -3.03
CA LEU A 53 -2.94 3.56 -2.19
C LEU A 53 -3.25 5.00 -1.79
N HIS A 54 -2.23 5.75 -1.37
CA HIS A 54 -2.38 7.12 -0.91
C HIS A 54 -2.84 8.07 -2.02
N ILE A 55 -2.26 8.00 -3.22
CA ILE A 55 -2.67 8.87 -4.33
C ILE A 55 -4.07 8.51 -4.85
N GLN A 56 -4.41 7.22 -4.91
CA GLN A 56 -5.75 6.77 -5.32
C GLN A 56 -6.83 7.14 -4.29
N ALA A 57 -6.50 7.10 -3.00
CA ALA A 57 -7.41 7.49 -1.94
C ALA A 57 -7.71 9.01 -1.93
N THR A 58 -6.79 9.83 -2.43
CA THR A 58 -6.89 11.30 -2.28
C THR A 58 -7.24 12.01 -3.57
N LYS A 59 -6.59 11.64 -4.69
CA LYS A 59 -6.67 12.32 -5.99
C LYS A 59 -6.77 11.31 -7.16
N PRO A 60 -7.77 10.41 -7.15
CA PRO A 60 -7.90 9.36 -8.16
C PRO A 60 -8.08 9.92 -9.58
N ASP A 61 -8.82 11.02 -9.74
CA ASP A 61 -9.07 11.63 -11.05
C ASP A 61 -7.81 12.27 -11.67
N THR A 62 -6.90 12.79 -10.84
CA THR A 62 -5.64 13.40 -11.30
C THR A 62 -4.70 12.34 -11.87
N VAL A 63 -4.45 11.28 -11.12
CA VAL A 63 -3.58 10.18 -11.59
C VAL A 63 -4.27 9.37 -12.70
N GLY A 64 -5.59 9.16 -12.59
CA GLY A 64 -6.38 8.42 -13.57
C GLY A 64 -6.40 9.08 -14.94
N ALA A 65 -6.42 10.42 -15.03
CA ALA A 65 -6.34 11.13 -16.30
C ALA A 65 -5.03 10.83 -17.04
N ALA A 66 -3.88 10.88 -16.35
CA ALA A 66 -2.59 10.57 -16.95
C ALA A 66 -2.47 9.10 -17.40
N LEU A 67 -3.05 8.17 -16.65
CA LEU A 67 -3.03 6.74 -16.97
C LEU A 67 -3.97 6.39 -18.14
N ASN A 68 -5.09 7.11 -18.30
CA ASN A 68 -5.97 6.94 -19.47
C ASN A 68 -5.37 7.49 -20.76
N ASP A 69 -4.44 8.46 -20.68
CA ASP A 69 -3.81 9.06 -21.86
C ASP A 69 -2.60 8.24 -22.35
N SER A 70 -1.96 7.47 -21.48
CA SER A 70 -0.74 6.72 -21.80
C SER A 70 -0.89 5.21 -21.57
N PRO A 71 -0.91 4.38 -22.64
CA PRO A 71 -1.00 2.93 -22.48
C PRO A 71 0.27 2.35 -21.82
N ALA A 72 1.44 2.94 -22.09
CA ALA A 72 2.68 2.58 -21.42
C ALA A 72 2.65 2.94 -19.93
N GLY A 73 2.11 4.11 -19.59
CA GLY A 73 1.90 4.53 -18.20
C GLY A 73 0.95 3.60 -17.45
N LEU A 74 -0.19 3.25 -18.07
CA LEU A 74 -1.14 2.29 -17.50
C LEU A 74 -0.51 0.92 -17.28
N ALA A 75 0.18 0.38 -18.28
CA ALA A 75 0.85 -0.91 -18.20
C ALA A 75 1.88 -0.91 -17.06
N ALA A 76 2.76 0.09 -17.00
CA ALA A 76 3.76 0.18 -15.93
C ALA A 76 3.09 0.24 -14.54
N TYR A 77 2.02 1.02 -14.40
CA TYR A 77 1.30 1.20 -13.14
C TYR A 77 0.65 -0.09 -12.63
N ILE A 78 0.09 -0.91 -13.54
CA ILE A 78 -0.56 -2.19 -13.19
C ILE A 78 0.48 -3.31 -13.02
N LEU A 79 1.41 -3.45 -13.96
CA LEU A 79 2.35 -4.57 -14.00
C LEU A 79 3.34 -4.55 -12.83
N GLU A 80 3.72 -3.37 -12.34
CA GLU A 80 4.56 -3.28 -11.14
C GLU A 80 3.93 -4.05 -9.95
N LYS A 81 2.60 -4.05 -9.83
CA LYS A 81 1.90 -4.80 -8.78
C LYS A 81 1.94 -6.31 -9.01
N PHE A 82 1.83 -6.77 -10.25
CA PHE A 82 2.03 -8.18 -10.58
C PHE A 82 3.45 -8.66 -10.27
N SER A 83 4.45 -7.79 -10.36
CA SER A 83 5.81 -8.09 -9.91
C SER A 83 5.87 -8.18 -8.38
N THR A 84 5.68 -7.05 -7.70
CA THR A 84 5.96 -6.91 -6.26
C THR A 84 5.05 -7.77 -5.40
N TRP A 85 3.77 -7.93 -5.76
CA TRP A 85 2.81 -8.70 -4.97
C TRP A 85 2.91 -10.21 -5.20
N THR A 86 3.58 -10.66 -6.27
CA THR A 86 3.87 -12.08 -6.50
C THR A 86 5.07 -12.53 -5.68
N ASP A 87 6.17 -11.79 -5.79
CA ASP A 87 7.36 -12.01 -4.97
C ASP A 87 8.07 -10.66 -4.73
N PRO A 88 8.21 -10.21 -3.47
CA PRO A 88 8.92 -8.98 -3.15
C PRO A 88 10.38 -8.92 -3.63
N GLU A 89 11.01 -10.07 -3.92
CA GLU A 89 12.37 -10.16 -4.44
C GLU A 89 12.44 -9.81 -5.94
N PHE A 90 11.32 -9.91 -6.68
CA PHE A 90 11.29 -9.59 -8.11
C PHE A 90 11.61 -8.13 -8.40
N ARG A 91 11.41 -7.22 -7.45
CA ARG A 91 11.84 -5.81 -7.54
C ARG A 91 13.34 -5.62 -7.74
N LYS A 92 14.16 -6.63 -7.43
CA LYS A 92 15.62 -6.60 -7.64
C LYS A 92 16.01 -7.04 -9.04
N LEU A 93 15.08 -7.64 -9.78
CA LEU A 93 15.30 -8.11 -11.14
C LEU A 93 15.09 -6.97 -12.12
N GLU A 94 15.90 -6.94 -13.18
CA GLU A 94 15.81 -5.93 -14.24
C GLU A 94 14.48 -5.99 -15.01
N ASP A 95 13.95 -7.19 -15.20
CA ASP A 95 12.67 -7.45 -15.88
C ASP A 95 11.46 -7.45 -14.93
N GLY A 96 11.68 -7.19 -13.64
CA GLY A 96 10.65 -7.28 -12.61
C GLY A 96 10.04 -8.68 -12.44
N GLY A 97 10.65 -9.74 -12.96
CA GLY A 97 10.16 -11.11 -12.81
C GLY A 97 8.75 -11.39 -13.35
N LEU A 98 8.22 -10.53 -14.24
CA LEU A 98 6.81 -10.57 -14.68
C LEU A 98 6.44 -11.91 -15.34
N GLN A 99 7.35 -12.48 -16.13
CA GLN A 99 7.11 -13.72 -16.86
C GLN A 99 7.42 -15.00 -16.07
N ARG A 100 7.83 -14.88 -14.79
CA ARG A 100 8.16 -16.06 -13.96
C ARG A 100 6.92 -16.86 -13.56
N LYS A 101 5.78 -16.19 -13.43
CA LYS A 101 4.52 -16.78 -12.93
C LYS A 101 3.37 -16.68 -13.92
N PHE A 102 3.35 -15.64 -14.74
CA PHE A 102 2.27 -15.34 -15.69
C PHE A 102 2.84 -15.25 -17.10
N SER A 103 2.02 -15.59 -18.10
CA SER A 103 2.37 -15.31 -19.49
C SER A 103 2.25 -13.80 -19.77
N MET A 104 2.95 -13.31 -20.79
CA MET A 104 2.80 -11.91 -21.20
C MET A 104 1.37 -11.63 -21.69
N ASP A 105 0.73 -12.60 -22.34
CA ASP A 105 -0.64 -12.46 -22.84
C ASP A 105 -1.65 -12.30 -21.70
N ASP A 106 -1.49 -13.04 -20.59
CA ASP A 106 -2.37 -12.91 -19.41
C ASP A 106 -2.24 -11.52 -18.77
N LEU A 107 -1.00 -11.05 -18.62
CA LEU A 107 -0.69 -9.75 -18.06
C LEU A 107 -1.26 -8.62 -18.92
N LEU A 108 -1.02 -8.66 -20.22
CA LEU A 108 -1.53 -7.66 -21.16
C LEU A 108 -3.05 -7.73 -21.30
N THR A 109 -3.66 -8.92 -21.20
CA THR A 109 -5.12 -9.05 -21.17
C THR A 109 -5.71 -8.28 -20.00
N ASN A 110 -5.11 -8.37 -18.81
CA ASN A 110 -5.54 -7.60 -17.64
C ASN A 110 -5.42 -6.08 -17.90
N VAL A 111 -4.27 -5.62 -18.41
CA VAL A 111 -4.05 -4.21 -18.76
C VAL A 111 -5.07 -3.73 -19.79
N MET A 112 -5.36 -4.55 -20.80
CA MET A 112 -6.30 -4.22 -21.87
C MET A 112 -7.74 -4.07 -21.39
N ILE A 113 -8.15 -4.81 -20.36
CA ILE A 113 -9.47 -4.62 -19.73
C ILE A 113 -9.58 -3.19 -19.21
N TYR A 114 -8.57 -2.67 -18.51
CA TYR A 114 -8.58 -1.28 -18.02
C TYR A 114 -8.47 -0.25 -19.15
N TRP A 115 -7.60 -0.51 -20.13
CA TRP A 115 -7.35 0.40 -21.24
C TRP A 115 -8.59 0.60 -22.11
N VAL A 116 -9.16 -0.49 -22.64
CA VAL A 116 -10.27 -0.43 -23.60
C VAL A 116 -11.54 0.12 -22.96
N THR A 117 -11.74 -0.13 -21.66
CA THR A 117 -12.91 0.37 -20.93
C THR A 117 -12.72 1.78 -20.38
N GLY A 118 -11.51 2.34 -20.40
CA GLY A 118 -11.18 3.62 -19.78
C GLY A 118 -11.45 3.67 -18.27
N SER A 119 -11.45 2.51 -17.61
CA SER A 119 -11.98 2.33 -16.25
C SER A 119 -10.95 2.51 -15.12
N ILE A 120 -9.72 2.92 -15.44
CA ILE A 120 -8.69 3.09 -14.41
C ILE A 120 -9.05 4.18 -13.38
N ALA A 121 -9.64 5.30 -13.82
CA ALA A 121 -10.03 6.37 -12.91
C ALA A 121 -11.21 5.96 -12.02
N SER A 122 -12.21 5.27 -12.58
CA SER A 122 -13.38 4.79 -11.82
C SER A 122 -12.99 3.71 -10.82
N SER A 123 -12.09 2.78 -11.17
CA SER A 123 -11.59 1.78 -10.23
C SER A 123 -10.81 2.41 -9.06
N MET A 124 -10.07 3.50 -9.31
CA MET A 124 -9.33 4.21 -8.27
C MET A 124 -10.24 4.99 -7.29
N ARG A 125 -11.40 5.48 -7.75
CA ARG A 125 -12.37 6.17 -6.86
C ARG A 125 -12.88 5.28 -5.73
N PHE A 126 -12.88 3.96 -5.91
CA PHE A 126 -13.16 2.99 -4.85
C PHE A 126 -12.27 3.23 -3.60
N TYR A 127 -10.98 3.49 -3.79
CA TYR A 127 -10.07 3.77 -2.67
C TYR A 127 -10.44 5.04 -1.94
N LYS A 128 -10.75 6.11 -2.68
CA LYS A 128 -11.19 7.39 -2.10
C LYS A 128 -12.45 7.22 -1.25
N GLU A 129 -13.43 6.48 -1.76
CA GLU A 129 -14.70 6.26 -1.05
C GLU A 129 -14.54 5.42 0.21
N ASN A 130 -13.69 4.40 0.20
CA ASN A 130 -13.53 3.49 1.34
C ASN A 130 -12.56 4.00 2.40
N LEU A 131 -11.54 4.78 2.02
CA LEU A 131 -10.55 5.31 2.97
C LEU A 131 -10.92 6.68 3.55
N THR A 132 -11.90 7.38 2.97
CA THR A 132 -12.42 8.66 3.50
C THR A 132 -13.62 8.46 4.44
N ARG A 133 -14.14 7.23 4.57
CA ARG A 133 -15.35 6.89 5.34
C ARG A 133 -15.18 6.90 6.88
N GLU A 134 -14.50 7.90 7.42
CA GLU A 134 -14.33 8.12 8.88
C GLU A 134 -15.12 9.34 9.42
N SER A 135 -16.18 9.80 8.74
CA SER A 135 -17.01 10.92 9.26
C SER A 135 -18.53 10.75 9.14
N GLN A 136 -19.05 9.53 8.94
CA GLN A 136 -20.50 9.24 8.94
C GLN A 136 -20.93 8.23 10.02
N THR A 137 -20.09 8.00 11.04
CA THR A 137 -20.53 7.38 12.29
C THR A 137 -20.82 8.46 13.33
N SER A 138 -21.95 9.16 13.16
CA SER A 138 -22.63 9.87 14.26
C SER A 138 -24.12 9.51 14.23
N PRO A 139 -24.76 9.28 15.38
CA PRO A 139 -25.99 8.51 15.49
C PRO A 139 -27.19 9.36 15.05
N ALA A 140 -27.92 8.91 14.04
CA ALA A 140 -29.19 9.51 13.67
C ALA A 140 -30.17 8.43 13.22
N ALA A 141 -30.64 7.65 14.18
CA ALA A 141 -31.96 7.03 14.09
C ALA A 141 -32.73 7.44 15.36
N LYS A 142 -33.88 8.07 15.11
CA LYS A 142 -34.84 8.68 16.02
C LYS A 142 -35.19 7.84 17.24
#